data_AF-A0A2X2WB91-F1
#
_entry.id   AF-A0A2X2WB91-F1
#
_cell.length_a   1.000
_cell.length_b   1.000
_cell.length_c   1.000
_cell.angle_alpha   90.00
_cell.angle_beta   90.00
_cell.angle_gamma   90.00
#
_symmetry.space_group_name_H-M   'P 1'
#
loop_
_entity.id
_entity.type
_entity.pdbx_description
1 polymer ?
#
loop_
_entity_poly.entity_id
_entity_poly.type
_entity_poly.pdbx_seq_one_letter_code
_entity_poly.pdbx_strand_id
1 'polypeptide(L)'
;MLKILSSGLVLLFSAFSLNAMADVVINGTRIVFNAKDKESTVQLKNRGNNPYLLQIWMDDGNPNAKPGEITVPFLIAPPVVSH
;
A
#
# COMPACT_ATOMS: atom_id res chain seq x y z
N MET A 1 -6.11 -38.62 -18.54
CA MET A 1 -6.15 -38.73 -17.06
C MET A 1 -5.41 -37.59 -16.36
N LEU A 2 -4.11 -37.37 -16.63
CA LEU A 2 -3.31 -36.32 -15.97
C LEU A 2 -3.86 -34.88 -16.14
N LYS A 3 -4.37 -34.54 -17.32
CA LYS A 3 -4.96 -33.21 -17.61
C LYS A 3 -6.22 -32.89 -16.78
N ILE A 4 -7.08 -33.89 -16.57
CA ILE A 4 -8.33 -33.73 -15.80
C ILE A 4 -8.00 -33.57 -14.32
N LEU A 5 -7.01 -34.33 -13.83
CA LEU A 5 -6.51 -34.20 -12.46
C LEU A 5 -5.88 -32.82 -12.22
N SER A 6 -5.08 -32.32 -13.17
CA SER A 6 -4.52 -30.96 -13.08
C SER A 6 -5.60 -29.87 -13.15
N SER A 7 -6.62 -30.01 -14.00
CA SER A 7 -7.73 -29.05 -14.07
C SER A 7 -8.58 -29.05 -12.79
N GLY A 8 -8.82 -30.21 -12.19
CA GLY A 8 -9.50 -30.32 -10.91
C GLY A 8 -8.73 -29.66 -9.76
N LEU A 9 -7.40 -29.80 -9.75
CA LEU A 9 -6.54 -29.17 -8.75
C LEU A 9 -6.54 -27.63 -8.86
N VAL A 10 -6.51 -27.08 -10.08
CA VAL A 10 -6.59 -25.63 -10.30
C VAL A 10 -7.93 -25.06 -9.80
N LEU A 11 -9.04 -25.74 -10.11
CA LEU A 11 -10.38 -25.36 -9.62
C LEU A 11 -10.46 -25.37 -8.10
N LEU A 12 -9.87 -26.39 -7.46
CA LEU A 12 -9.82 -26.48 -6.00
C LEU A 12 -9.02 -25.31 -5.40
N PHE A 13 -7.84 -24.99 -5.92
CA PHE A 13 -7.03 -23.86 -5.42
C PHE A 13 -7.72 -22.50 -5.61
N SER A 14 -8.43 -22.28 -6.72
CA SER A 14 -9.18 -21.03 -6.93
C SER A 14 -10.35 -20.84 -5.94
N ALA A 15 -10.89 -21.93 -5.38
CA ALA A 15 -11.96 -21.86 -4.37
C ALA A 15 -11.46 -21.45 -2.98
N PHE A 16 -10.14 -21.46 -2.74
CA PHE A 16 -9.52 -21.11 -1.46
C PHE A 16 -8.82 -19.74 -1.46
N SER A 17 -9.30 -18.77 -2.26
CA SER A 17 -8.73 -17.43 -2.25
C SER A 17 -8.87 -16.78 -0.86
N LEU A 18 -7.74 -16.45 -0.24
CA LEU A 18 -7.71 -15.72 1.04
C LEU A 18 -8.07 -14.25 0.80
N ASN A 19 -8.90 -13.69 1.68
CA ASN A 19 -9.16 -12.26 1.69
C ASN A 19 -7.93 -11.53 2.25
N ALA A 20 -7.43 -10.53 1.53
CA ALA A 20 -6.46 -9.59 2.10
C ALA A 20 -7.18 -8.68 3.10
N MET A 21 -6.74 -8.68 4.35
CA MET A 21 -7.23 -7.76 5.37
C MET A 21 -6.35 -6.51 5.36
N ALA A 22 -6.96 -5.35 5.13
CA ALA A 22 -6.30 -4.06 5.16
C ALA A 22 -7.03 -3.14 6.13
N ASP A 23 -6.33 -2.71 7.16
CA ASP A 23 -6.91 -1.87 8.22
C ASP A 23 -6.80 -0.38 7.88
N VAL A 24 -5.85 0.03 7.03
CA VAL A 24 -5.59 1.45 6.73
C VAL A 24 -6.11 1.83 5.35
N VAL A 25 -6.97 2.85 5.32
CA VAL A 25 -7.55 3.41 4.09
C VAL A 25 -6.90 4.76 3.77
N ILE A 26 -6.47 4.92 2.52
CA ILE A 26 -6.00 6.19 1.95
C ILE A 26 -7.16 6.80 1.15
N ASN A 27 -7.49 8.06 1.40
CA ASN A 27 -8.54 8.74 0.64
C ASN A 27 -8.03 9.15 -0.75
N GLY A 28 -8.40 8.39 -1.77
CA GLY A 28 -8.07 8.65 -3.18
C GLY A 28 -6.93 7.78 -3.72
N THR A 29 -6.70 7.87 -5.02
CA THR A 29 -5.67 7.07 -5.74
C THR A 29 -4.55 7.92 -6.32
N ARG A 30 -4.62 9.24 -6.14
CA ARG A 30 -3.64 10.21 -6.60
C ARG A 30 -3.63 11.44 -5.71
N ILE A 31 -2.48 12.07 -5.62
CA ILE A 31 -2.27 13.38 -4.99
C ILE A 31 -1.92 14.34 -6.11
N VAL A 32 -2.69 15.42 -6.25
CA VAL A 32 -2.37 16.50 -7.19
C VAL A 32 -1.81 17.65 -6.38
N PHE A 33 -0.51 17.88 -6.50
CA PHE A 33 0.17 18.99 -5.84
C PHE A 33 0.00 20.28 -6.66
N ASN A 34 -0.62 21.30 -6.08
CA ASN A 34 -0.71 22.61 -6.72
C ASN A 34 0.59 23.39 -6.51
N ALA A 35 1.18 23.90 -7.58
CA ALA A 35 2.47 24.61 -7.52
C ALA A 35 2.47 25.86 -6.63
N LYS A 36 1.30 26.43 -6.32
CA LYS A 36 1.17 27.59 -5.40
C LYS A 36 1.13 27.19 -3.93
N ASP A 37 0.84 25.93 -3.64
CA ASP A 37 0.69 25.44 -2.28
C ASP A 37 2.04 24.98 -1.73
N LYS A 38 2.22 25.08 -0.40
CA LYS A 38 3.45 24.63 0.26
C LYS A 38 3.45 23.14 0.57
N GLU A 39 2.26 22.57 0.74
CA GLU A 39 2.06 21.18 1.12
C GLU A 39 0.71 20.67 0.60
N SER A 40 0.56 19.35 0.57
CA SER A 40 -0.72 18.69 0.33
C SER A 40 -0.95 17.67 1.44
N THR A 41 -2.15 17.63 2.00
CA THR A 41 -2.48 16.72 3.10
C THR A 41 -3.16 15.46 2.58
N VAL A 42 -2.68 14.31 3.03
CA VAL A 42 -3.31 13.01 2.78
C VAL A 42 -3.95 12.51 4.07
N GLN A 43 -5.22 12.14 4.00
CA GLN A 43 -5.90 11.53 5.14
C GLN A 43 -5.76 10.01 5.11
N LEU A 44 -5.27 9.48 6.23
CA LEU A 44 -5.19 8.05 6.51
C LEU A 44 -6.21 7.71 7.59
N LYS A 45 -6.97 6.65 7.39
CA LYS A 45 -7.96 6.20 8.36
C LYS A 45 -7.77 4.72 8.67
N ASN A 46 -7.51 4.41 9.93
CA ASN A 46 -7.61 3.04 10.43
C ASN A 46 -9.08 2.67 10.61
N ARG A 47 -9.52 1.63 9.90
CA ARG A 47 -10.83 1.00 10.02
C ARG A 47 -10.76 -0.37 10.69
N GLY A 48 -9.57 -0.84 11.02
CA GLY A 48 -9.35 -2.03 11.82
C GLY A 48 -9.58 -1.79 13.30
N ASN A 49 -9.62 -2.88 14.06
CA ASN A 49 -9.74 -2.87 15.52
C ASN A 49 -8.38 -2.89 16.23
N ASN A 50 -7.29 -2.95 15.48
CA ASN A 50 -5.93 -3.03 16.01
C ASN A 50 -5.21 -1.68 15.85
N PRO A 51 -4.30 -1.32 16.77
CA PRO A 51 -3.42 -0.17 16.59
C PRO A 51 -2.47 -0.40 15.40
N TYR A 52 -2.00 0.69 14.79
CA TYR A 52 -1.05 0.60 13.68
C TYR A 52 0.23 1.40 13.93
N LEU A 53 1.27 0.97 13.23
CA LEU A 53 2.46 1.75 12.95
C LEU A 53 2.61 1.82 11.44
N LEU A 54 2.52 3.01 10.86
CA LEU A 54 2.68 3.22 9.42
C LEU A 54 3.97 3.99 9.17
N GLN A 55 4.78 3.49 8.25
CA GLN A 55 5.88 4.21 7.65
C GLN A 55 5.51 4.61 6.22
N ILE A 56 5.69 5.88 5.89
CA ILE A 56 5.29 6.45 4.60
C ILE A 56 6.53 7.08 3.97
N TRP A 57 6.82 6.69 2.73
CA TRP A 57 7.91 7.25 1.94
C TRP A 57 7.48 7.42 0.48
N MET A 58 8.28 8.17 -0.27
CA MET A 58 8.14 8.29 -1.72
C MET A 58 9.26 7.50 -2.40
N ASP A 59 8.92 6.85 -3.49
CA ASP A 59 9.78 5.98 -4.28
C ASP A 59 9.98 6.54 -5.69
N ASP A 60 11.11 6.23 -6.32
CA ASP A 60 11.45 6.67 -7.69
C ASP A 60 11.24 5.58 -8.75
N GLY A 61 10.65 4.45 -8.37
CA GLY A 61 10.37 3.28 -9.21
C GLY A 61 11.31 2.09 -8.96
N ASN A 62 12.29 2.21 -8.05
CA ASN A 62 13.17 1.10 -7.68
C ASN A 62 12.61 0.31 -6.47
N PRO A 63 12.02 -0.88 -6.70
CA PRO A 63 11.40 -1.65 -5.62
C PRO A 63 12.38 -2.20 -4.56
N ASN A 64 13.69 -2.17 -4.85
CA ASN A 64 14.71 -2.66 -3.93
C ASN A 64 15.33 -1.54 -3.08
N ALA A 65 15.02 -0.27 -3.36
CA ALA A 65 15.57 0.85 -2.61
C ALA A 65 14.91 0.93 -1.23
N LYS A 66 15.70 1.21 -0.19
CA LYS A 66 15.17 1.37 1.17
C LYS A 66 14.67 2.79 1.38
N PRO A 67 13.69 3.00 2.28
CA PRO A 67 13.34 4.34 2.73
C PRO A 67 14.58 5.10 3.20
N GLY A 68 14.82 6.29 2.65
CA GLY A 68 15.99 7.13 2.96
C GLY A 68 17.19 6.96 2.02
N GLU A 69 17.23 5.93 1.17
CA GLU A 69 18.24 5.77 0.11
C GLU A 69 17.82 6.47 -1.21
N ILE A 70 16.57 6.92 -1.28
CA ILE A 70 15.92 7.44 -2.49
C ILE A 70 15.93 8.98 -2.48
N THR A 71 16.30 9.59 -3.60
CA THR A 71 16.27 11.06 -3.77
C THR A 71 15.05 11.46 -4.59
N VAL A 72 14.09 12.10 -3.94
CA VAL A 72 12.80 12.54 -4.51
C VAL A 72 12.53 14.01 -4.18
N PRO A 73 11.72 14.73 -4.99
CA PRO A 73 11.54 16.17 -4.85
C PRO A 73 10.60 16.61 -3.72
N PHE A 74 10.02 15.67 -2.96
CA PHE A 74 9.10 15.95 -1.86
C PHE A 74 9.47 15.17 -0.60
N LEU A 75 9.09 15.73 0.55
CA LEU A 75 9.19 15.08 1.86
C LEU A 75 7.79 14.80 2.40
N ILE A 76 7.63 13.68 3.11
CA ILE A 76 6.39 13.31 3.80
C ILE A 76 6.59 13.53 5.30
N ALA A 77 5.68 14.28 5.92
CA ALA A 77 5.75 14.61 7.34
C ALA A 77 4.41 14.36 8.07
N PRO A 78 4.41 13.62 9.20
CA PRO A 78 5.51 12.81 9.71
C PRO A 78 5.71 11.52 8.86
N PRO A 79 6.95 11.01 8.72
CA PRO A 79 7.23 9.79 7.94
C PRO A 79 6.81 8.51 8.67
N VAL A 80 6.55 8.60 9.98
CA VAL A 80 6.06 7.50 10.82
C VAL A 80 4.88 8.03 11.63
N VAL A 81 3.75 7.32 11.58
CA VAL A 81 2.55 7.61 12.38
C VAL A 81 2.11 6.38 13.16
N SER A 82 1.69 6.60 14.40
CA SER A 82 1.10 5.57 15.27
C SER A 82 -0.22 6.08 15.82
N HIS A 83 -1.27 5.26 15.79
CA HIS A 83 -2.54 5.55 16.45
C HIS A 83 -3.32 4.25 16.76
#